data_AF-A0A965UU79-F1
#
_entry.id   AF-A0A965UU79-F1
#
_cell.length_a   1.000
_cell.length_b   1.000
_cell.length_c   1.000
_cell.angle_alpha   90.00
_cell.angle_beta   90.00
_cell.angle_gamma   90.00
#
_symmetry.space_group_name_H-M   'P 1'
#
loop_
_entity.id
_entity.type
_entity.pdbx_description
1 polymer ?
#
loop_
_entity_poly.entity_id
_entity_poly.type
_entity_poly.pdbx_seq_one_letter_code
_entity_poly.pdbx_strand_id
1 'polypeptide(L)'
;MPELIHHEGLSNEDYHHLKAVSPSQIKILKRSPLHYYDQFLAEDRVKKPPTDAMLKGTALHTAILEPELWDTTIAVPPHSFDRRTRVGKELAAEFERESAGKIVLSPEDADEVRRMADAVRKHPAAGFLLELPGRREASYTWTDPETGLECKTRPDWHSLDGQIVVDVKTAQDASREAFAKSWPGYGDQIQEPIDLPGWNRD
;
A
#
# COMPACT_ATOMS: atom_id res chain seq x y z
N MET A 1 -25.10 -7.28 -10.04
CA MET A 1 -23.82 -6.98 -9.38
C MET A 1 -24.10 -5.93 -8.34
N PRO A 2 -23.52 -6.03 -7.13
CA PRO A 2 -23.64 -4.93 -6.17
C PRO A 2 -22.97 -3.68 -6.76
N GLU A 3 -23.51 -2.53 -6.41
CA GLU A 3 -23.00 -1.23 -6.81
C GLU A 3 -21.70 -0.94 -6.05
N LEU A 4 -20.63 -0.63 -6.80
CA LEU A 4 -19.36 -0.19 -6.21
C LEU A 4 -19.45 1.31 -5.92
N ILE A 5 -19.33 1.67 -4.65
CA ILE A 5 -19.27 3.07 -4.21
C ILE A 5 -17.80 3.50 -4.21
N HIS A 6 -17.45 4.41 -5.11
CA HIS A 6 -16.13 5.03 -5.16
C HIS A 6 -16.04 6.19 -4.17
N HIS A 7 -15.02 6.20 -3.32
CA HIS A 7 -14.73 7.26 -2.36
C HIS A 7 -13.60 8.15 -2.87
N GLU A 8 -13.96 9.19 -3.61
CA GLU A 8 -12.99 10.13 -4.17
C GLU A 8 -12.26 10.90 -3.05
N GLY A 9 -10.93 10.91 -3.10
CA GLY A 9 -10.09 11.65 -2.14
C GLY A 9 -10.03 11.05 -0.73
N LEU A 10 -10.54 9.84 -0.51
CA LEU A 10 -10.44 9.18 0.79
C LEU A 10 -8.97 8.87 1.11
N SER A 11 -8.48 9.41 2.23
CA SER A 11 -7.09 9.17 2.66
C SER A 11 -6.86 7.69 2.99
N ASN A 12 -5.61 7.23 2.91
CA ASN A 12 -5.28 5.86 3.28
C ASN A 12 -5.59 5.57 4.76
N GLU A 13 -5.39 6.56 5.64
CA GLU A 13 -5.75 6.46 7.05
C GLU A 13 -7.26 6.25 7.22
N ASP A 14 -8.08 7.10 6.62
CA ASP A 14 -9.55 7.01 6.71
C ASP A 14 -10.08 5.71 6.09
N TYR A 15 -9.50 5.26 4.98
CA TYR A 15 -9.80 3.96 4.38
C TYR A 15 -9.61 2.81 5.38
N HIS A 16 -8.50 2.82 6.13
CA HIS A 16 -8.23 1.81 7.15
C HIS A 16 -9.18 1.92 8.36
N HIS A 17 -9.79 3.09 8.61
CA HIS A 17 -10.80 3.30 9.65
C HIS A 17 -12.21 2.80 9.29
N LEU A 18 -12.52 2.59 8.01
CA LEU A 18 -13.81 2.01 7.59
C LEU A 18 -14.03 0.63 8.23
N LYS A 19 -15.24 0.40 8.75
CA LYS A 19 -15.62 -0.88 9.41
C LYS A 19 -15.85 -2.04 8.43
N ALA A 20 -15.86 -1.77 7.13
CA ALA A 20 -16.02 -2.75 6.07
C ALA A 20 -14.82 -3.73 5.98
N VAL A 21 -15.09 -4.96 5.54
CA VAL A 21 -14.14 -6.07 5.44
C VAL A 21 -13.27 -5.91 4.19
N SER A 22 -11.96 -6.04 4.35
CA SER A 22 -10.97 -5.95 3.26
C SER A 22 -10.38 -7.31 2.85
N PRO A 23 -9.79 -7.44 1.65
CA PRO A 23 -9.09 -8.65 1.22
C PRO A 23 -7.99 -9.11 2.21
N SER A 24 -7.23 -8.17 2.77
CA SER A 24 -6.21 -8.46 3.79
C SER A 24 -6.80 -9.06 5.06
N GLN A 25 -7.97 -8.56 5.50
CA GLN A 25 -8.71 -9.11 6.63
C GLN A 25 -9.20 -10.54 6.35
N ILE A 26 -9.74 -10.79 5.16
CA ILE A 26 -10.17 -12.13 4.73
C ILE A 26 -8.98 -13.10 4.71
N LYS A 27 -7.81 -12.66 4.25
CA LYS A 27 -6.58 -13.49 4.25
C LYS A 27 -6.20 -13.93 5.67
N ILE A 28 -6.31 -13.04 6.65
CA ILE A 28 -6.07 -13.39 8.06
C ILE A 28 -7.17 -14.33 8.59
N LEU A 29 -8.43 -14.11 8.23
CA LEU A 29 -9.53 -15.01 8.60
C LEU A 29 -9.34 -16.43 8.04
N LYS A 30 -8.90 -16.56 6.78
CA LYS A 30 -8.55 -17.83 6.13
C LYS A 30 -7.45 -18.58 6.89
N ARG A 31 -6.57 -17.88 7.61
CA ARG A 31 -5.60 -18.53 8.51
C ARG A 31 -6.29 -19.10 9.76
N SER A 32 -7.11 -18.30 10.44
CA SER A 32 -7.96 -18.74 11.56
C SER A 32 -8.82 -17.58 12.10
N PRO A 33 -10.06 -17.87 12.54
CA PRO A 33 -10.90 -16.88 13.24
C PRO A 33 -10.24 -16.24 14.46
N LEU A 34 -9.37 -16.96 15.19
CA LEU A 34 -8.68 -16.41 16.36
C LEU A 34 -7.65 -15.35 15.96
N HIS A 35 -6.95 -15.53 14.84
CA HIS A 35 -6.03 -14.50 14.33
C HIS A 35 -6.78 -13.26 13.86
N TYR A 36 -7.96 -13.45 13.25
CA TYR A 36 -8.80 -12.33 12.85
C TYR A 36 -9.31 -11.55 14.08
N TYR A 37 -9.80 -12.27 15.10
CA TYR A 37 -10.26 -11.66 16.34
C TYR A 37 -9.15 -10.84 17.00
N ASP A 38 -7.98 -11.45 17.24
CA ASP A 38 -6.82 -10.81 17.88
C ASP A 38 -6.35 -9.55 17.13
N GLN A 39 -6.30 -9.59 15.80
CA GLN A 39 -5.80 -8.47 15.00
C GLN A 39 -6.84 -7.36 14.76
N PHE A 40 -8.12 -7.69 14.63
CA PHE A 40 -9.13 -6.75 14.14
C PHE A 40 -10.27 -6.44 15.10
N LEU A 41 -10.61 -7.34 16.05
CA LEU A 41 -11.79 -7.20 16.90
C LEU A 41 -11.50 -7.04 18.39
N ALA A 42 -10.39 -7.62 18.89
CA ALA A 42 -10.04 -7.56 20.30
C ALA A 42 -9.88 -6.11 20.78
N GLU A 43 -10.53 -5.77 21.90
CA GLU A 43 -10.50 -4.42 22.48
C GLU A 43 -9.11 -4.04 22.98
N ASP A 44 -8.35 -5.03 23.45
CA ASP A 44 -6.99 -4.93 23.98
C ASP A 44 -5.90 -5.20 22.93
N ARG A 45 -6.26 -5.24 21.63
CA ARG A 45 -5.31 -5.52 20.56
C ARG A 45 -4.12 -4.57 20.60
N VAL A 46 -2.92 -5.14 20.41
CA VAL A 46 -1.69 -4.35 20.29
C VAL A 46 -1.41 -4.13 18.80
N LYS A 47 -1.57 -2.89 18.32
CA LYS A 47 -1.11 -2.52 16.98
C LYS A 47 0.42 -2.55 16.96
N LYS A 48 0.98 -3.48 16.18
CA LYS A 48 2.43 -3.50 15.92
C LYS A 48 2.79 -2.31 15.05
N PRO A 49 3.87 -1.58 15.36
CA PRO A 49 4.38 -0.56 14.45
C PRO A 49 4.77 -1.19 13.11
N PRO A 50 4.68 -0.46 11.99
CA PRO A 50 5.16 -0.94 10.71
C PRO A 50 6.66 -1.26 10.79
N THR A 51 7.08 -2.31 10.07
CA THR A 51 8.50 -2.63 9.93
C THR A 51 9.16 -1.71 8.90
N ASP A 52 10.48 -1.60 8.91
CA ASP A 52 11.22 -0.81 7.92
C ASP A 52 10.89 -1.23 6.48
N ALA A 53 10.71 -2.54 6.24
CA ALA A 53 10.29 -3.06 4.95
C ALA A 53 8.87 -2.60 4.55
N MET A 54 7.94 -2.53 5.50
CA MET A 54 6.60 -1.99 5.24
C MET A 54 6.65 -0.49 4.93
N LEU A 55 7.45 0.28 5.69
CA LEU A 55 7.63 1.72 5.46
C LEU A 55 8.23 2.00 4.08
N LYS A 56 9.27 1.24 3.70
CA LYS A 56 9.88 1.33 2.38
C LYS A 56 8.92 0.93 1.26
N GLY A 57 8.09 -0.08 1.49
CA GLY A 57 6.99 -0.45 0.60
C GLY A 57 6.00 0.69 0.39
N THR A 58 5.49 1.30 1.47
CA THR A 58 4.59 2.46 1.39
C THR A 58 5.23 3.64 0.65
N ALA A 59 6.50 3.92 0.90
CA ALA A 59 7.23 4.96 0.18
C ALA A 59 7.34 4.65 -1.32
N LEU A 60 7.58 3.39 -1.69
CA LEU A 60 7.62 2.98 -3.09
C LEU A 60 6.26 3.10 -3.79
N HIS A 61 5.16 2.70 -3.14
CA HIS A 61 3.80 2.94 -3.66
C HIS A 61 3.57 4.43 -3.91
N THR A 62 3.85 5.27 -2.90
CA THR A 62 3.75 6.73 -3.03
C THR A 62 4.59 7.24 -4.21
N ALA A 63 5.85 6.79 -4.30
CA ALA A 63 6.74 7.22 -5.38
C ALA A 63 6.26 6.78 -6.77
N ILE A 64 5.54 5.67 -6.92
CA ILE A 64 5.08 5.15 -8.23
C ILE A 64 3.70 5.72 -8.58
N LEU A 65 2.77 5.71 -7.63
CA LEU A 65 1.34 5.90 -7.86
C LEU A 65 0.87 7.31 -7.48
N GLU A 66 1.44 7.92 -6.46
CA GLU A 66 1.03 9.25 -5.97
C GLU A 66 2.27 10.13 -5.74
N PRO A 67 3.13 10.34 -6.76
CA PRO A 67 4.42 11.02 -6.58
C PRO A 67 4.28 12.46 -6.06
N GLU A 68 3.15 13.12 -6.32
CA GLU A 68 2.80 14.43 -5.79
C GLU A 68 2.62 14.45 -4.27
N LEU A 69 2.35 13.30 -3.64
CA LEU A 69 2.22 13.16 -2.19
C LEU A 69 3.55 12.85 -1.51
N TRP A 70 4.65 12.69 -2.26
CA TRP A 70 5.95 12.29 -1.70
C TRP A 70 6.40 13.22 -0.58
N ASP A 71 6.42 14.54 -0.81
CA ASP A 71 6.94 15.50 0.18
C ASP A 71 6.00 15.71 1.37
N THR A 72 4.72 15.36 1.24
CA THR A 72 3.74 15.40 2.34
C THR A 72 3.76 14.11 3.16
N THR A 73 4.13 12.98 2.57
CA THR A 73 4.05 11.65 3.19
C THR A 73 5.41 11.12 3.67
N ILE A 74 6.50 11.49 3.00
CA ILE A 74 7.87 11.03 3.29
C ILE A 74 8.73 12.21 3.75
N ALA A 75 9.48 12.00 4.84
CA ALA A 75 10.53 12.89 5.29
C ALA A 75 11.89 12.20 5.15
N VAL A 76 12.88 12.95 4.65
CA VAL A 76 14.27 12.47 4.54
C VAL A 76 15.15 13.44 5.31
N PRO A 77 15.95 12.96 6.28
CA PRO A 77 16.83 13.84 7.02
C PRO A 77 17.89 14.41 6.08
N PRO A 78 18.18 15.72 6.14
CA PRO A 78 19.13 16.36 5.23
C PRO A 78 20.58 15.90 5.45
N HIS A 79 20.88 15.37 6.63
CA HIS A 79 22.17 14.78 7.01
C HIS A 79 22.00 13.96 8.29
N SER A 80 23.01 13.14 8.62
CA SER A 80 23.07 12.46 9.92
C SER A 80 23.26 13.47 11.06
N PHE A 81 22.43 13.39 12.09
CA PHE A 81 22.56 14.25 13.28
C PHE A 81 23.50 13.63 14.32
N ASP A 82 24.57 14.35 14.71
CA ASP A 82 25.38 13.95 15.88
C ASP A 82 24.68 14.31 17.19
N ARG A 83 23.86 13.37 17.68
CA ARG A 83 23.09 13.49 18.92
C ARG A 83 23.95 13.54 20.19
N ARG A 84 25.29 13.50 20.12
CA ARG A 84 26.17 13.72 21.28
C ARG A 84 26.39 15.21 21.56
N THR A 85 26.28 16.05 20.54
CA THR A 85 26.43 17.50 20.66
C THR A 85 25.10 18.18 20.98
N ARG A 86 25.14 19.34 21.62
CA ARG A 86 23.92 20.13 21.87
C ARG A 86 23.25 20.53 20.54
N VAL A 87 24.03 21.01 19.58
CA VAL A 87 23.54 21.41 18.24
C VAL A 87 22.90 20.25 17.50
N GLY A 88 23.54 19.07 17.47
CA GLY A 88 22.97 17.91 16.78
C GLY A 88 21.70 17.37 17.44
N LYS A 89 21.55 17.50 18.76
CA LYS A 89 20.27 17.22 19.45
C LYS A 89 19.18 18.21 19.07
N GLU A 90 19.50 19.51 19.00
CA GLU A 90 18.56 20.56 18.60
C GLU A 90 18.08 20.36 17.15
N LEU A 91 18.99 20.06 16.22
CA LEU A 91 18.66 19.76 14.81
C LEU A 91 17.83 18.49 14.66
N ALA A 92 18.18 17.42 15.39
CA ALA A 92 17.39 16.18 15.39
C ALA A 92 15.96 16.41 15.91
N ALA A 93 15.82 17.19 16.99
CA ALA A 93 14.52 17.51 17.57
C ALA A 93 13.67 18.42 16.65
N GLU A 94 14.30 19.32 15.89
CA GLU A 94 13.60 20.11 14.86
C GLU A 94 13.08 19.19 13.75
N PHE A 95 13.94 18.34 13.19
CA PHE A 95 13.55 17.40 12.15
C PHE A 95 12.41 16.49 12.63
N GLU A 96 12.49 15.95 13.85
CA GLU A 96 11.43 15.10 14.44
C GLU A 96 10.08 15.84 14.55
N ARG A 97 10.08 17.16 14.80
CA ARG A 97 8.86 17.97 14.80
C ARG A 97 8.33 18.19 13.38
N GLU A 98 9.20 18.56 12.45
CA GLU A 98 8.83 18.82 11.05
C GLU A 98 8.37 17.56 10.32
N SER A 99 8.91 16.39 10.71
CA SER A 99 8.56 15.09 10.15
C SER A 99 7.40 14.41 10.87
N ALA A 100 6.78 15.04 11.86
CA ALA A 100 5.69 14.45 12.62
C ALA A 100 4.54 14.02 11.68
N GLY A 101 4.13 12.76 11.78
CA GLY A 101 3.09 12.16 10.91
C GLY A 101 3.59 11.66 9.56
N LYS A 102 4.86 11.88 9.20
CA LYS A 102 5.48 11.38 7.96
C LYS A 102 6.24 10.09 8.19
N ILE A 103 6.43 9.32 7.11
CA ILE A 103 7.37 8.21 7.08
C ILE A 103 8.78 8.78 6.99
N VAL A 104 9.62 8.51 7.98
CA VAL A 104 11.03 8.91 7.95
C VAL A 104 11.85 7.80 7.30
N LEU A 105 12.50 8.11 6.17
CA LEU A 105 13.46 7.22 5.52
C LEU A 105 14.89 7.74 5.70
N SER A 106 15.87 6.83 5.70
CA SER A 106 17.26 7.21 5.52
C SER A 106 17.48 7.85 4.13
N PRO A 107 18.49 8.71 3.95
CA PRO A 107 18.85 9.22 2.62
C PRO A 107 19.10 8.10 1.61
N GLU A 108 19.73 7.01 2.05
CA GLU A 108 20.03 5.84 1.24
C GLU A 108 18.77 5.09 0.80
N ASP A 109 17.83 4.85 1.71
CA ASP A 109 16.55 4.20 1.39
C ASP A 109 15.68 5.07 0.48
N ALA A 110 15.64 6.39 0.70
CA ALA A 110 14.89 7.31 -0.14
C ALA A 110 15.43 7.36 -1.57
N ASP A 111 16.76 7.37 -1.72
CA ASP A 111 17.45 7.32 -3.00
C ASP A 111 17.22 5.97 -3.71
N GLU A 112 17.26 4.85 -2.97
CA GLU A 112 16.90 3.54 -3.50
C GLU A 112 15.45 3.50 -4.01
N VAL A 113 14.48 3.96 -3.21
CA VAL A 113 13.06 4.02 -3.60
C VAL A 113 12.86 4.86 -4.86
N ARG A 114 13.51 6.01 -4.97
CA ARG A 114 13.44 6.86 -6.18
C ARG A 114 13.98 6.14 -7.41
N ARG A 115 15.13 5.47 -7.29
CA ARG A 115 15.68 4.66 -8.40
C ARG A 115 14.75 3.52 -8.80
N MET A 116 14.14 2.84 -7.83
CA MET A 116 13.17 1.77 -8.10
C MET A 116 11.94 2.32 -8.85
N ALA A 117 11.37 3.43 -8.40
CA ALA A 117 10.24 4.08 -9.07
C ALA A 117 10.59 4.52 -10.50
N ASP A 118 11.78 5.07 -10.71
CA ASP A 118 12.27 5.43 -12.04
C ASP A 118 12.47 4.21 -12.95
N ALA A 119 12.95 3.10 -12.40
CA ALA A 119 13.08 1.85 -13.16
C ALA A 119 11.72 1.31 -13.59
N VAL A 120 10.71 1.35 -12.70
CA VAL A 120 9.32 0.95 -13.02
C VAL A 120 8.76 1.81 -14.15
N ARG A 121 8.91 3.15 -14.07
CA ARG A 121 8.44 4.07 -15.12
C ARG A 121 9.11 3.84 -16.47
N LYS A 122 10.42 3.54 -16.48
CA LYS A 122 11.19 3.30 -17.71
C LYS A 122 10.96 1.91 -18.30
N HIS A 123 10.35 0.98 -17.55
CA HIS A 123 10.11 -0.36 -18.03
C HIS A 123 9.00 -0.37 -19.10
N PRO A 124 9.20 -0.95 -20.30
CA PRO A 124 8.24 -0.85 -21.40
C PRO A 124 6.81 -1.27 -21.06
N ALA A 125 6.62 -2.39 -20.36
CA ALA A 125 5.28 -2.85 -19.97
C ALA A 125 4.69 -2.07 -18.77
N ALA A 126 5.41 -2.00 -17.64
CA ALA A 126 4.91 -1.32 -16.44
C ALA A 126 4.71 0.20 -16.65
N GLY A 127 5.64 0.87 -17.34
CA GLY A 127 5.50 2.28 -17.69
C GLY A 127 4.27 2.53 -18.56
N PHE A 128 4.08 1.72 -19.61
CA PHE A 128 2.89 1.81 -20.46
C PHE A 128 1.59 1.65 -19.66
N LEU A 129 1.50 0.65 -18.76
CA LEU A 129 0.32 0.43 -17.93
C LEU A 129 0.02 1.64 -17.02
N LEU A 130 1.05 2.23 -16.41
CA LEU A 130 0.89 3.38 -15.51
C LEU A 130 0.52 4.68 -16.24
N GLU A 131 0.81 4.78 -17.54
CA GLU A 131 0.44 5.90 -18.41
C GLU A 131 -1.01 5.81 -18.94
N LEU A 132 -1.62 4.62 -18.94
CA LEU A 132 -3.01 4.46 -19.36
C LEU A 132 -3.97 5.26 -18.46
N PRO A 133 -5.11 5.74 -19.00
CA PRO A 133 -6.15 6.33 -18.18
C PRO A 133 -6.65 5.34 -17.13
N GLY A 134 -6.52 5.74 -15.87
CA GLY A 134 -6.86 4.89 -14.74
C GLY A 134 -6.92 5.67 -13.45
N ARG A 135 -7.32 4.99 -12.38
CA ARG A 135 -7.32 5.55 -11.03
C ARG A 135 -6.23 4.86 -10.22
N ARG A 136 -5.58 5.64 -9.37
CA ARG A 136 -4.51 5.21 -8.47
C ARG A 136 -5.05 5.23 -7.05
N GLU A 137 -4.73 4.20 -6.28
CA GLU A 137 -5.04 4.15 -4.85
C GLU A 137 -6.52 4.49 -4.56
N ALA A 138 -7.43 4.06 -5.44
CA ALA A 138 -8.83 4.44 -5.40
C ALA A 138 -9.59 3.55 -4.42
N SER A 139 -10.33 4.16 -3.49
CA SER A 139 -11.04 3.42 -2.45
C SER A 139 -12.47 3.11 -2.85
N TYR A 140 -12.88 1.87 -2.63
CA TYR A 140 -14.22 1.38 -2.95
C TYR A 140 -14.85 0.66 -1.77
N THR A 141 -16.17 0.75 -1.67
CA THR A 141 -16.98 -0.10 -0.79
C THR A 141 -18.17 -0.69 -1.54
N TRP A 142 -18.65 -1.84 -1.09
CA TRP A 142 -19.89 -2.43 -1.56
C TRP A 142 -20.50 -3.33 -0.48
N THR A 143 -21.77 -3.68 -0.63
CA THR A 143 -22.39 -4.76 0.14
C THR A 143 -22.35 -6.03 -0.69
N ASP A 144 -21.73 -7.08 -0.15
CA ASP A 144 -21.74 -8.39 -0.78
C ASP A 144 -23.16 -8.99 -0.76
N PRO A 145 -23.77 -9.31 -1.92
CA PRO A 145 -25.17 -9.72 -1.98
C PRO A 145 -25.43 -11.12 -1.41
N GLU A 146 -24.41 -11.99 -1.32
CA GLU A 146 -24.57 -13.34 -0.80
C GLU A 146 -24.52 -13.35 0.74
N THR A 147 -23.57 -12.64 1.32
CA THR A 147 -23.31 -12.64 2.77
C THR A 147 -23.92 -11.45 3.50
N GLY A 148 -24.28 -10.37 2.79
CA GLY A 148 -24.72 -9.10 3.35
C GLY A 148 -23.60 -8.29 4.02
N LEU A 149 -22.34 -8.71 3.89
CA LEU A 149 -21.19 -8.01 4.49
C LEU A 149 -20.87 -6.72 3.74
N GLU A 150 -20.56 -5.65 4.48
CA GLU A 150 -19.91 -4.48 3.90
C GLU A 150 -18.44 -4.80 3.63
N CYS A 151 -18.03 -4.66 2.37
CA CYS A 151 -16.70 -4.94 1.88
C CYS A 151 -16.02 -3.65 1.40
N LYS A 152 -14.69 -3.63 1.44
CA LYS A 152 -13.87 -2.52 0.95
C LYS A 152 -12.64 -3.00 0.22
N THR A 153 -12.17 -2.19 -0.72
CA THR A 153 -10.89 -2.38 -1.39
C THR A 153 -10.21 -1.05 -1.68
N ARG A 154 -8.91 -1.11 -1.94
CA ARG A 154 -8.13 -0.01 -2.50
C ARG A 154 -7.10 -0.60 -3.44
N PRO A 155 -7.40 -0.75 -4.74
CA PRO A 155 -6.43 -1.21 -5.72
C PRO A 155 -5.36 -0.14 -5.92
N ASP A 156 -4.10 -0.57 -6.08
CA ASP A 156 -2.97 0.32 -6.31
C ASP A 156 -3.17 1.12 -7.61
N TRP A 157 -3.58 0.46 -8.69
CA TRP A 157 -4.05 1.11 -9.91
C TRP A 157 -5.07 0.25 -10.65
N HIS A 158 -5.97 0.90 -11.38
CA HIS A 158 -6.80 0.22 -12.37
C HIS A 158 -7.20 1.10 -13.55
N SER A 159 -7.50 0.47 -14.69
CA SER A 159 -8.04 1.14 -15.87
C SER A 159 -9.45 1.70 -15.60
N LEU A 160 -9.83 2.78 -16.29
CA LEU A 160 -11.15 3.40 -16.11
C LEU A 160 -12.33 2.47 -16.43
N ASP A 161 -12.12 1.50 -17.31
CA ASP A 161 -13.10 0.46 -17.67
C ASP A 161 -13.09 -0.74 -16.71
N GLY A 162 -12.17 -0.78 -15.73
CA GLY A 162 -12.04 -1.85 -14.74
C GLY A 162 -11.49 -3.17 -15.28
N GLN A 163 -11.01 -3.22 -16.54
CA GLN A 163 -10.49 -4.47 -17.13
C GLN A 163 -9.08 -4.82 -16.69
N ILE A 164 -8.29 -3.83 -16.24
CA ILE A 164 -6.92 -4.03 -15.81
C ILE A 164 -6.79 -3.56 -14.36
N VAL A 165 -6.29 -4.44 -13.51
CA VAL A 165 -5.83 -4.14 -12.15
C VAL A 165 -4.32 -4.29 -12.14
N VAL A 166 -3.62 -3.32 -11.55
CA VAL A 166 -2.20 -3.41 -11.25
C VAL A 166 -2.03 -3.36 -9.76
N ASP A 167 -1.16 -4.22 -9.25
CA ASP A 167 -0.75 -4.25 -7.86
C ASP A 167 0.80 -4.24 -7.82
N VAL A 168 1.35 -3.25 -7.11
CA VAL A 168 2.77 -2.99 -6.94
C VAL A 168 3.27 -3.80 -5.75
N LYS A 169 4.26 -4.66 -5.98
CA LYS A 169 4.89 -5.47 -4.92
C LYS A 169 6.38 -5.19 -4.81
N THR A 170 6.84 -5.01 -3.57
CA THR A 170 8.26 -5.10 -3.23
C THR A 170 8.66 -6.54 -2.94
N ALA A 171 9.79 -6.98 -3.47
CA ALA A 171 10.39 -8.26 -3.15
C ALA A 171 11.91 -8.13 -3.02
N GLN A 172 12.51 -9.04 -2.26
CA GLN A 172 13.98 -9.16 -2.17
C GLN A 172 14.57 -9.64 -3.51
N ASP A 173 13.83 -10.47 -4.23
CA ASP A 173 14.20 -11.01 -5.54
C ASP A 173 12.95 -11.05 -6.43
N ALA A 174 12.99 -10.32 -7.55
CA ALA A 174 11.90 -10.19 -8.50
C ALA A 174 11.98 -11.21 -9.65
N SER A 175 12.97 -12.13 -9.64
CA SER A 175 12.97 -13.26 -10.57
C SER A 175 11.71 -14.10 -10.39
N ARG A 176 11.20 -14.65 -11.50
CA ARG A 176 9.95 -15.41 -11.51
C ARG A 176 9.95 -16.52 -10.46
N GLU A 177 11.05 -17.26 -10.36
CA GLU A 177 11.19 -18.41 -9.46
C GLU A 177 11.24 -17.98 -7.99
N ALA A 178 11.99 -16.93 -7.65
CA ALA A 178 12.11 -16.47 -6.27
C ALA A 178 10.83 -15.75 -5.81
N PHE A 179 10.28 -14.89 -6.68
CA PHE A 179 9.05 -14.16 -6.39
C PHE A 179 7.90 -15.15 -6.16
N ALA A 180 7.75 -16.17 -7.01
CA ALA A 180 6.75 -17.23 -6.86
C ALA A 180 6.79 -17.94 -5.50
N LYS A 181 8.00 -18.21 -4.99
CA LYS A 181 8.18 -18.87 -3.70
C LYS A 181 7.91 -17.91 -2.53
N SER A 182 8.30 -16.65 -2.68
CA SER A 182 8.13 -15.63 -1.64
C SER A 182 6.68 -15.18 -1.46
N TRP A 183 5.83 -15.43 -2.46
CA TRP A 183 4.43 -15.05 -2.46
C TRP A 183 3.54 -16.31 -2.56
N PRO A 184 3.04 -16.83 -1.41
CA PRO A 184 2.03 -17.88 -1.41
C PRO A 184 0.74 -17.33 -2.05
N GLY A 185 0.48 -17.71 -3.31
CA GLY A 185 -0.60 -17.19 -4.17
C GLY A 185 -0.14 -16.59 -5.51
N TYR A 186 1.15 -16.67 -5.85
CA TYR A 186 1.69 -16.16 -7.11
C TYR A 186 1.36 -17.16 -8.21
N GLY A 187 0.37 -16.81 -9.03
CA GLY A 187 -0.30 -17.71 -9.96
C GLY A 187 -1.78 -17.74 -9.67
N ASP A 188 -2.17 -18.02 -8.43
CA ASP A 188 -3.58 -18.02 -8.03
C ASP A 188 -4.17 -16.61 -8.12
N GLN A 189 -3.48 -15.53 -7.77
CA GLN A 189 -3.99 -14.15 -7.93
C GLN A 189 -3.88 -13.57 -9.35
N ILE A 190 -3.20 -14.27 -10.27
CA ILE A 190 -3.36 -14.02 -11.71
C ILE A 190 -4.73 -14.59 -12.18
N GLN A 191 -5.37 -15.43 -11.35
CA GLN A 191 -6.66 -16.08 -11.59
C GLN A 191 -7.74 -15.85 -10.50
N GLU A 192 -7.38 -15.28 -9.35
CA GLU A 192 -8.21 -14.86 -8.21
C GLU A 192 -8.10 -13.35 -8.16
N PRO A 193 -8.97 -12.67 -8.92
CA PRO A 193 -8.94 -11.25 -9.04
C PRO A 193 -9.25 -10.67 -7.67
N ILE A 194 -8.89 -9.41 -7.43
CA ILE A 194 -9.59 -8.66 -6.40
C ILE A 194 -11.07 -8.85 -6.77
N ASP A 195 -11.83 -9.57 -5.95
CA ASP A 195 -13.19 -10.01 -6.27
C ASP A 195 -14.11 -8.80 -6.15
N LEU A 196 -13.87 -7.85 -7.06
CA LEU A 196 -14.57 -6.62 -7.23
C LEU A 196 -15.75 -6.95 -8.12
N PRO A 197 -16.97 -6.69 -7.64
CA PRO A 197 -18.16 -6.76 -8.45
C PRO A 197 -17.96 -6.09 -9.82
N GLY A 198 -17.87 -6.90 -10.88
CA GLY A 198 -17.76 -6.42 -12.26
C GLY A 198 -16.38 -6.44 -12.92
N TRP A 199 -15.34 -6.89 -12.23
CA TRP A 199 -13.96 -6.82 -12.74
C TRP A 199 -13.43 -8.13 -13.33
N ASN A 200 -14.27 -9.18 -13.32
CA ASN A 200 -13.98 -10.51 -13.90
C ASN A 200 -14.90 -10.83 -15.07
N ARG A 201 -14.78 -10.05 -16.14
CA ARG A 201 -15.28 -10.36 -17.48
C ARG A 201 -14.22 -9.81 -18.45
N ASP A 202 -13.52 -10.56 -19.29
CA ASP A 202 -13.73 -11.89 -19.89
C ASP A 202 -12.44 -12.73 -19.88
#